data_AF-A0A259KU35-F1
#
_entry.id   AF-A0A259KU35-F1
#
_cell.length_a   1.000
_cell.length_b   1.000
_cell.length_c   1.000
_cell.angle_alpha   90.00
_cell.angle_beta   90.00
_cell.angle_gamma   90.00
#
_symmetry.space_group_name_H-M   'P 1'
#
loop_
_entity.id
_entity.type
_entity.pdbx_description
1 polymer ?
#
loop_
_entity_poly.entity_id
_entity_poly.type
_entity_poly.pdbx_seq_one_letter_code
_entity_poly.pdbx_strand_id
1 'polypeptide(L)'
;QMKMFLTRIGFGSTAVITGDTTQVDLPRGQNSGLVHAASVLENVSGVGFTRFTAKDVVRHPLVQRIVEAYDAFDDKSTPAS
;
A
#
# COMPACT_ATOMS: atom_id res chain seq x y z
N GLN A 1 8.70 -13.68 -0.10
CA GLN A 1 9.22 -13.21 1.20
C GLN A 1 8.14 -13.22 2.29
N MET A 2 6.94 -12.64 2.07
CA MET A 2 5.91 -12.58 3.12
C MET A 2 5.56 -13.90 3.81
N LYS A 3 5.44 -14.99 3.06
CA LYS A 3 5.20 -16.33 3.64
C LYS A 3 6.22 -16.67 4.74
N MET A 4 7.52 -16.40 4.51
CA MET A 4 8.57 -16.71 5.49
C MET A 4 8.47 -15.85 6.76
N PHE A 5 8.04 -14.59 6.64
CA PHE A 5 7.84 -13.72 7.79
C PHE A 5 6.63 -14.14 8.60
N LEU A 6 5.47 -14.30 7.93
CA LEU A 6 4.19 -14.60 8.58
C LEU A 6 4.21 -15.93 9.34
N THR A 7 4.94 -16.93 8.82
CA THR A 7 5.06 -18.24 9.48
C THR A 7 5.98 -18.22 10.71
N ARG A 8 6.61 -17.09 11.04
CA ARG A 8 7.46 -16.93 12.23
C ARG A 8 6.78 -16.20 13.37
N ILE A 9 5.52 -15.80 13.21
CA ILE A 9 4.73 -15.16 14.27
C ILE A 9 4.47 -16.19 15.36
N GLY A 10 4.94 -15.91 16.57
CA GLY A 10 4.85 -16.80 17.73
C GLY A 10 3.60 -16.57 18.59
N PHE A 11 3.40 -17.43 19.58
CA PHE A 11 2.31 -17.29 20.54
C PHE A 11 2.37 -15.97 21.31
N GLY A 12 1.21 -15.36 21.55
CA GLY A 12 1.10 -14.08 22.29
C GLY A 12 1.67 -12.86 21.56
N SER A 13 2.09 -13.01 20.30
CA SER A 13 2.61 -11.90 19.50
C SER A 13 1.53 -11.29 18.59
N THR A 14 1.71 -10.04 18.22
CA THR A 14 0.90 -9.34 17.21
C THR A 14 1.85 -8.71 16.21
N ALA A 15 1.57 -8.89 14.92
CA ALA A 15 2.33 -8.28 13.85
C ALA A 15 1.45 -7.33 13.06
N VAL A 16 1.99 -6.15 12.73
CA VAL A 16 1.35 -5.19 11.83
C VAL A 16 2.29 -4.99 10.64
N ILE A 17 1.75 -5.15 9.44
CA ILE A 17 2.49 -4.97 8.19
C ILE A 17 1.84 -3.79 7.47
N THR A 18 2.66 -2.79 7.13
CA THR A 18 2.23 -1.59 6.41
C THR A 18 2.95 -1.50 5.07
N GLY A 19 2.31 -0.90 4.08
CA GLY A 19 2.94 -0.55 2.81
C GLY A 19 1.96 0.15 1.87
N ASP A 20 2.51 0.75 0.82
CA ASP A 20 1.75 1.39 -0.26
C ASP A 20 1.70 0.45 -1.47
N THR A 21 0.51 0.04 -1.88
CA THR A 21 0.32 -0.87 -3.01
C THR A 21 0.61 -0.22 -4.36
N THR A 22 0.63 1.12 -4.43
CA THR A 22 0.91 1.88 -5.65
C THR A 22 2.42 2.02 -5.91
N GLN A 23 3.24 1.85 -4.87
CA GLN A 23 4.69 1.97 -4.95
C GLN A 23 5.34 0.59 -5.01
N VAL A 24 5.33 -0.02 -6.20
CA VAL A 24 5.97 -1.31 -6.45
C VAL A 24 7.29 -1.09 -7.19
N ASP A 25 8.38 -0.99 -6.42
CA ASP A 25 9.74 -0.90 -6.97
C ASP A 25 10.37 -2.30 -7.10
N LEU A 26 9.82 -3.10 -8.02
CA LEU A 26 10.29 -4.45 -8.31
C LEU A 26 10.66 -4.60 -9.80
N PRO A 27 11.62 -5.48 -10.14
CA PRO A 27 11.87 -5.88 -11.51
C PRO A 27 10.60 -6.30 -12.25
N ARG A 28 10.55 -6.01 -13.56
CA ARG A 28 9.41 -6.36 -14.41
C ARG A 28 9.06 -7.84 -14.30
N GLY A 29 7.77 -8.14 -14.16
CA GLY A 29 7.23 -9.50 -14.04
C GLY A 29 7.24 -10.06 -12.63
N GLN A 30 7.73 -9.32 -11.63
CA GLN A 30 7.70 -9.74 -10.23
C GLN A 30 6.47 -9.18 -9.51
N ASN A 31 5.69 -10.06 -8.88
CA ASN A 31 4.52 -9.67 -8.11
C ASN A 31 4.91 -9.04 -6.76
N SER A 32 4.18 -8.00 -6.35
CA SER A 32 4.31 -7.42 -5.01
C SER A 32 3.99 -8.46 -3.93
N GLY A 33 4.92 -8.66 -3.00
CA GLY A 33 4.74 -9.57 -1.87
C GLY A 33 3.59 -9.15 -0.94
N LEU A 34 3.35 -7.85 -0.81
CA LEU A 34 2.26 -7.30 0.01
C LEU A 34 0.90 -7.58 -0.63
N VAL A 35 0.75 -7.25 -1.93
CA VAL A 35 -0.50 -7.48 -2.68
C VAL A 35 -0.83 -8.97 -2.73
N HIS A 36 0.17 -9.80 -3.03
CA HIS A 36 0.01 -11.25 -3.04
C HIS A 36 -0.39 -11.81 -1.67
N ALA A 37 0.27 -11.37 -0.58
CA ALA A 37 -0.08 -11.82 0.76
C ALA A 37 -1.51 -11.40 1.15
N ALA A 38 -1.93 -10.18 0.80
CA ALA A 38 -3.29 -9.73 1.08
C ALA A 38 -4.34 -10.59 0.38
N SER A 39 -4.12 -10.95 -0.89
CA SER A 39 -5.03 -11.85 -1.63
C SER A 39 -5.06 -13.26 -1.05
N VAL A 40 -3.89 -13.84 -0.72
CA VAL A 40 -3.81 -15.21 -0.17
C VAL A 40 -4.46 -15.33 1.21
N LEU A 41 -4.43 -14.27 2.02
CA LEU A 41 -4.82 -14.30 3.42
C LEU A 41 -6.20 -13.67 3.69
N GLU A 42 -6.92 -13.23 2.65
CA GLU A 42 -8.19 -12.49 2.76
C GLU A 42 -9.24 -13.22 3.61
N ASN A 43 -9.26 -14.56 3.58
CA ASN A 43 -10.23 -15.39 4.30
C ASN A 43 -9.62 -16.13 5.51
N VAL A 44 -8.42 -15.75 5.97
CA VAL A 44 -7.76 -16.40 7.10
C VAL A 44 -8.26 -15.78 8.41
N SER A 45 -8.89 -16.61 9.24
CA SER A 45 -9.34 -16.18 10.58
C SER A 45 -8.18 -15.65 11.42
N GLY A 46 -8.39 -14.52 12.10
CA GLY A 46 -7.38 -13.85 12.91
C GLY A 46 -6.46 -12.88 12.14
N VAL A 47 -6.62 -12.72 10.82
CA VAL A 47 -5.92 -11.71 10.02
C VAL A 47 -6.89 -10.58 9.65
N GLY A 48 -6.54 -9.35 10.03
CA GLY A 48 -7.31 -8.15 9.67
C GLY A 48 -6.65 -7.36 8.55
N PHE A 49 -7.47 -6.73 7.70
CA PHE A 49 -7.02 -5.81 6.66
C PHE A 49 -7.63 -4.43 6.87
N THR A 50 -6.80 -3.41 6.86
CA THR A 50 -7.22 -2.00 6.86
C THR A 50 -6.62 -1.34 5.64
N ARG A 51 -7.46 -0.76 4.78
CA ARG A 51 -7.03 0.01 3.61
C ARG A 51 -7.30 1.48 3.88
N PHE A 52 -6.24 2.28 3.83
CA PHE A 52 -6.33 3.72 3.91
C PHE A 52 -6.52 4.32 2.52
N THR A 53 -7.27 5.40 2.46
CA THR A 53 -7.50 6.21 1.28
C THR A 53 -6.81 7.57 1.44
N ALA A 54 -6.79 8.38 0.38
CA ALA A 54 -6.28 9.74 0.46
C ALA A 54 -6.98 10.59 1.55
N LYS A 55 -8.25 10.28 1.87
CA LYS A 55 -9.03 10.97 2.91
C LYS A 55 -8.53 10.69 4.33
N ASP A 56 -7.81 9.59 4.53
CA ASP A 56 -7.26 9.19 5.83
C ASP A 56 -5.87 9.81 6.08
N VAL A 57 -5.32 10.54 5.11
CA VAL A 57 -4.00 11.15 5.20
C VAL A 57 -4.12 12.59 5.70
N VAL A 58 -3.75 12.81 6.96
CA VAL A 58 -3.63 14.16 7.51
C VAL A 58 -2.31 14.76 7.05
N ARG A 59 -2.39 15.81 6.23
CA ARG A 59 -1.22 16.56 5.74
C ARG A 59 -1.24 17.97 6.29
N HIS A 60 -0.05 18.54 6.47
CA HIS A 60 0.06 19.98 6.71
C HIS A 60 -0.57 20.75 5.53
N PRO A 61 -1.33 21.85 5.75
CA PRO A 61 -2.03 22.56 4.67
C PRO A 61 -1.13 23.03 3.52
N LEU A 62 0.14 23.37 3.81
CA LEU A 62 1.12 23.69 2.77
C LEU A 62 1.47 22.46 1.90
N VAL A 63 1.69 21.30 2.52
CA VAL A 63 2.05 20.07 1.81
C VAL A 63 0.89 19.63 0.92
N GLN A 64 -0.36 19.74 1.41
CA GLN A 64 -1.53 19.44 0.59
C GLN A 64 -1.59 20.32 -0.67
N ARG A 65 -1.41 21.64 -0.53
CA ARG A 65 -1.36 22.56 -1.69
C ARG A 65 -0.23 22.24 -2.68
N ILE A 66 0.92 21.76 -2.19
CA ILE A 66 2.02 21.32 -3.06
C ILE A 66 1.61 20.09 -3.86
N VAL A 67 1.03 19.07 -3.20
CA VAL A 67 0.57 17.84 -3.87
C VAL A 67 -0.48 18.17 -4.92
N GLU A 68 -1.51 18.95 -4.57
CA GLU A 68 -2.56 19.37 -5.50
C GLU A 68 -2.02 20.12 -6.73
N ALA A 69 -0.95 20.90 -6.56
CA ALA A 69 -0.31 21.61 -7.67
C ALA A 69 0.43 20.66 -8.63
N TYR A 70 1.08 19.60 -8.12
CA TYR A 70 1.70 18.57 -8.94
C TYR A 70 0.66 17.69 -9.64
N ASP A 71 -0.37 17.24 -8.92
CA ASP A 71 -1.46 16.44 -9.49
C ASP A 71 -2.13 17.18 -10.67
N ALA A 72 -2.41 18.48 -10.51
CA ALA A 72 -2.99 19.32 -11.56
C ALA A 72 -2.05 19.58 -12.75
N PHE A 73 -0.74 19.47 -12.55
CA PHE A 73 0.24 19.55 -13.64
C PHE A 73 0.30 18.24 -14.42
N ASP A 74 0.36 17.11 -13.71
CA ASP A 74 0.44 15.77 -14.29
C ASP A 74 -0.83 15.43 -15.10
N ASP A 75 -2.03 15.80 -14.59
CA ASP A 75 -3.31 15.62 -15.30
C ASP A 75 -3.36 16.40 -16.62
N LYS A 76 -2.77 17.60 -16.69
CA LYS A 76 -2.70 18.40 -17.92
C LYS A 76 -1.67 17.86 -18.92
N SER A 77 -0.72 17.06 -18.46
CA SER A 77 0.36 16.52 -19.28
C SER A 77 0.00 15.22 -20.00
N THR A 78 -1.18 14.64 -19.72
CA THR A 78 -1.70 13.45 -20.43
C THR A 78 -2.70 13.89 -21.51
N PRO A 79 -2.35 13.89 -22.82
CA PRO A 79 -3.34 14.07 -23.87
C PRO A 79 -4.24 12.83 -23.90
N ALA A 80 -5.56 13.04 -23.94
CA ALA A 80 -6.54 11.99 -24.18
C ALA A 80 -6.13 11.20 -25.44
N SER A 81 -5.83 9.92 -25.24
CA SER A 81 -5.58 8.95 -26.31
C SER A 81 -6.89 8.32 -26.75
#